data_AF-A0A0C3HVS8-F1
#
_entry.id   AF-A0A0C3HVS8-F1
#
_cell.length_a   1.000
_cell.length_b   1.000
_cell.length_c   1.000
_cell.angle_alpha   90.00
_cell.angle_beta   90.00
_cell.angle_gamma   90.00
#
_symmetry.space_group_name_H-M   'P 1'
#
loop_
_entity.id
_entity.type
_entity.pdbx_description
1 polymer ?
#
loop_
_entity_poly.entity_id
_entity_poly.type
_entity_poly.pdbx_seq_one_letter_code
_entity_poly.pdbx_strand_id
1 'polypeptide(L)'
;MMEEVTVFIEISPPGVRHRNVYALNATMDDVASRVAFLIVAKKRSNNSVKAFYPSSKGGVSAIFKTNAIADRLIEGASYLEIAARPRRYLCLRNPQHPDLLEFVGGKYTSAF
;
A
#
# COMPACT_ATOMS: atom_id res chain seq x y z
N MET A 1 -26.57 -0.67 10.46
CA MET A 1 -26.43 -0.67 8.99
C MET A 1 -25.06 -1.20 8.65
N MET A 2 -24.96 -2.37 8.02
CA MET A 2 -23.68 -2.88 7.52
C MET A 2 -23.59 -2.55 6.02
N GLU A 3 -22.55 -1.82 5.64
CA GLU A 3 -22.14 -1.65 4.25
C GLU A 3 -21.21 -2.81 3.90
N GLU A 4 -21.45 -3.47 2.78
CA GLU A 4 -20.49 -4.41 2.22
C GLU A 4 -19.46 -3.60 1.44
N VAL A 5 -18.18 -3.73 1.81
CA VAL A 5 -17.08 -2.98 1.20
C VAL A 5 -16.12 -3.94 0.54
N THR A 6 -15.93 -3.77 -0.77
CA THR A 6 -14.92 -4.48 -1.56
C THR A 6 -13.83 -3.49 -1.97
N VAL A 7 -12.57 -3.90 -1.83
CA VAL A 7 -11.41 -3.12 -2.26
C VAL A 7 -10.72 -3.86 -3.39
N PHE A 8 -10.65 -3.24 -4.56
CA PHE A 8 -9.85 -3.72 -5.68
C PHE A 8 -8.52 -2.95 -5.70
N ILE A 9 -7.45 -3.66 -6.03
CA ILE A 9 -6.12 -3.08 -6.23
C ILE A 9 -5.84 -3.14 -7.73
N GLU A 10 -5.76 -1.97 -8.36
CA GLU A 10 -5.47 -1.83 -9.78
C GLU A 10 -4.02 -1.40 -9.96
N ILE A 11 -3.34 -2.02 -10.93
CA ILE A 11 -1.92 -1.81 -11.18
C ILE A 11 -1.72 -1.59 -12.67
N SER A 12 -1.17 -0.43 -13.04
CA SER A 12 -0.75 -0.16 -14.40
C SER A 12 0.54 -0.92 -14.78
N PRO A 13 0.81 -1.15 -16.07
CA PRO A 13 2.06 -1.75 -16.54
C PRO A 13 3.31 -1.01 -16.03
N PRO A 14 4.49 -1.67 -16.05
CA PRO A 14 5.76 -1.01 -15.74
C PRO A 14 5.97 0.25 -16.59
N GLY A 15 6.48 1.32 -15.96
CA GLY A 15 6.69 2.61 -16.62
C GLY A 15 5.43 3.45 -16.87
N VAL A 16 4.24 2.97 -16.51
CA VAL A 16 2.97 3.69 -16.73
C VAL A 16 2.33 4.09 -15.42
N ARG A 17 2.21 5.40 -15.18
CA ARG A 17 1.50 5.93 -14.00
C ARG A 17 0.00 5.65 -14.09
N HIS A 18 -0.61 5.22 -13.00
CA HIS A 18 -2.06 5.03 -12.96
C HIS A 18 -2.79 6.38 -12.91
N ARG A 19 -3.83 6.56 -13.72
CA ARG A 19 -4.59 7.83 -13.76
C ARG A 19 -5.25 8.18 -12.42
N ASN A 20 -5.68 7.15 -11.68
CA ASN A 20 -6.31 7.25 -10.35
C ASN A 20 -5.33 6.88 -9.22
N VAL A 21 -4.03 7.14 -9.41
CA VAL A 21 -2.97 6.77 -8.47
C VAL A 21 -3.31 7.16 -7.03
N TYR A 22 -3.10 6.23 -6.10
CA TYR A 22 -3.37 6.48 -4.69
C TYR A 22 -2.36 7.45 -4.08
N ALA A 23 -1.06 7.19 -4.26
CA ALA A 23 0.01 8.03 -3.73
C ALA A 23 0.34 9.15 -4.73
N LEU A 24 -0.32 10.30 -4.61
CA LEU A 24 -0.24 11.39 -5.60
C LEU A 24 1.19 11.94 -5.77
N ASN A 25 2.02 11.88 -4.73
CA ASN A 25 3.40 12.37 -4.76
C ASN A 25 4.44 11.29 -5.12
N ALA A 26 4.01 10.07 -5.47
CA ALA A 26 4.92 9.03 -5.96
C ALA A 26 5.58 9.47 -7.27
N THR A 27 6.88 9.23 -7.43
CA THR A 27 7.58 9.48 -8.70
C THR A 27 7.42 8.29 -9.65
N MET A 28 7.84 8.43 -10.91
CA MET A 28 7.77 7.32 -11.87
C MET A 28 8.62 6.11 -11.47
N ASP A 29 9.64 6.32 -10.64
CA ASP A 29 10.49 5.25 -10.10
C ASP A 29 9.82 4.49 -8.96
N ASP A 30 8.83 5.10 -8.30
CA ASP A 30 8.05 4.43 -7.26
C ASP A 30 7.01 3.52 -7.92
N VAL A 31 7.01 2.23 -7.55
CA VAL A 31 5.94 1.30 -7.96
C VAL A 31 4.56 1.82 -7.53
N ALA A 32 4.49 2.56 -6.42
CA ALA A 32 3.29 3.24 -5.96
C ALA A 32 2.65 4.18 -6.99
N SER A 33 3.40 4.71 -7.95
CA SER A 33 2.85 5.54 -9.04
C SER A 33 1.90 4.77 -9.96
N ARG A 34 2.01 3.45 -9.97
CA ARG A 34 1.22 2.52 -10.79
C ARG A 34 0.00 1.97 -10.06
N VAL A 35 -0.15 2.25 -8.76
CA VAL A 35 -1.13 1.60 -7.90
C VAL A 35 -2.32 2.52 -7.62
N ALA A 36 -3.52 1.99 -7.81
CA ALA A 36 -4.77 2.60 -7.39
C ALA A 36 -5.60 1.62 -6.57
N PHE A 37 -6.44 2.17 -5.71
CA PHE A 37 -7.45 1.40 -4.99
C PHE A 37 -8.82 1.82 -5.50
N LEU A 38 -9.66 0.86 -5.89
CA LEU A 38 -11.07 1.10 -6.17
C LEU A 38 -11.87 0.55 -5.00
N ILE A 39 -12.59 1.42 -4.30
CA ILE A 39 -13.49 1.05 -3.21
C ILE A 39 -14.90 0.97 -3.77
N VAL A 40 -15.53 -0.19 -3.64
CA VAL A 40 -16.94 -0.42 -3.96
C VAL A 40 -17.68 -0.67 -2.65
N ALA A 41 -18.54 0.27 -2.26
CA ALA A 41 -19.36 0.18 -1.06
C ALA A 41 -20.83 -0.03 -1.44
N LYS A 42 -21.44 -1.10 -0.95
CA LYS A 42 -22.85 -1.45 -1.14
C LYS A 42 -23.61 -1.25 0.16
N LYS A 43 -24.57 -0.32 0.17
CA LYS A 43 -25.48 -0.10 1.29
C LYS A 43 -26.58 -1.13 1.27
N ARG A 44 -26.71 -1.94 2.33
CA ARG A 44 -27.79 -2.94 2.44
C ARG A 44 -29.18 -2.33 2.59
N SER A 45 -29.29 -1.12 3.14
CA SER A 45 -30.58 -0.48 3.44
C SER A 45 -31.38 -0.09 2.19
N ASN A 46 -30.70 0.29 1.12
CA ASN A 46 -31.32 0.76 -0.14
C ASN A 46 -30.70 0.10 -1.38
N ASN A 47 -29.84 -0.91 -1.18
CA ASN A 47 -29.09 -1.60 -2.23
C ASN A 47 -28.23 -0.66 -3.11
N SER A 48 -27.91 0.57 -2.66
CA SER A 48 -27.13 1.52 -3.46
C SER A 48 -25.66 1.12 -3.48
N VAL A 49 -25.04 1.23 -4.65
CA VAL A 49 -23.61 0.96 -4.85
C VAL A 49 -22.89 2.27 -5.12
N LYS A 50 -21.81 2.54 -4.39
CA LYS A 50 -20.90 3.67 -4.63
C LYS A 50 -19.51 3.12 -4.91
N ALA A 51 -18.93 3.53 -6.04
CA ALA A 51 -17.56 3.19 -6.42
C ALA A 51 -16.72 4.47 -6.46
N PHE A 52 -15.54 4.47 -5.84
CA PHE A 52 -14.65 5.64 -5.86
C PHE A 52 -13.18 5.25 -5.65
N TYR A 53 -12.30 6.12 -6.14
CA TYR A 53 -10.85 5.98 -5.98
C TYR A 53 -10.36 6.96 -4.91
N PRO A 54 -9.98 6.50 -3.70
CA PRO A 54 -9.27 7.36 -2.76
C PRO A 54 -7.90 7.75 -3.31
N SER A 55 -7.45 8.94 -2.91
CA SER A 55 -6.08 9.39 -3.14
C SER A 55 -5.53 10.03 -1.86
N SER A 56 -4.21 10.02 -1.72
CA SER A 56 -3.51 10.58 -0.58
C SER A 56 -2.45 11.57 -1.04
N LYS A 57 -2.54 12.78 -0.48
CA LYS A 57 -1.47 13.79 -0.53
C LYS A 57 -0.49 13.64 0.65
N GLY A 58 -0.64 12.60 1.48
CA GLY A 58 0.02 12.41 2.78
C GLY A 58 1.54 12.17 2.75
N GLY A 59 2.25 12.72 1.76
CA GLY A 59 3.69 12.73 1.66
C GLY A 59 4.32 11.33 1.49
N VAL A 60 5.57 11.21 1.95
CA VAL A 60 6.40 10.00 1.83
C VAL A 60 5.78 8.76 2.48
N SER A 61 4.97 8.89 3.54
CA SER A 61 4.35 7.75 4.21
C SER A 61 3.38 6.98 3.30
N ALA A 62 2.57 7.69 2.51
CA ALA A 62 1.65 7.06 1.56
C ALA A 62 2.43 6.29 0.48
N ILE A 63 3.49 6.90 -0.05
CA ILE A 63 4.37 6.27 -1.05
C ILE A 63 4.96 4.98 -0.48
N PHE A 64 5.52 5.02 0.73
CA PHE A 64 6.25 3.87 1.28
C PHE A 64 5.33 2.69 1.60
N LYS A 65 4.12 2.97 2.09
CA LYS A 65 3.08 1.95 2.32
C LYS A 65 2.60 1.33 1.02
N THR A 66 2.33 2.16 0.01
CA THR A 66 1.86 1.66 -1.29
C THR A 66 2.95 0.87 -2.02
N ASN A 67 4.22 1.30 -1.95
CA ASN A 67 5.36 0.53 -2.45
C ASN A 67 5.44 -0.85 -1.78
N ALA A 68 5.36 -0.92 -0.46
CA ALA A 68 5.45 -2.18 0.27
C ALA A 68 4.27 -3.13 -0.02
N ILE A 69 3.05 -2.60 -0.16
CA ILE A 69 1.87 -3.38 -0.60
C ILE A 69 2.11 -3.94 -2.00
N ALA A 70 2.62 -3.14 -2.92
CA ALA A 70 2.92 -3.55 -4.28
C ALA A 70 4.00 -4.65 -4.31
N ASP A 71 5.13 -4.44 -3.61
CA ASP A 71 6.20 -5.44 -3.52
C ASP A 71 5.65 -6.79 -2.99
N ARG A 72 4.79 -6.76 -1.96
CA ARG A 72 4.23 -7.98 -1.35
C ARG A 72 3.22 -8.70 -2.22
N LEU A 73 2.29 -7.97 -2.84
CA LEU A 73 1.15 -8.53 -3.57
C LEU A 73 1.45 -8.82 -5.03
N ILE A 74 2.38 -8.08 -5.64
CA ILE A 74 2.68 -8.17 -7.07
C ILE A 74 3.94 -9.00 -7.30
N GLU A 75 5.01 -8.68 -6.56
CA GLU A 75 6.31 -9.35 -6.75
C GLU A 75 6.47 -10.56 -5.82
N GLY A 76 5.56 -10.75 -4.87
CA GLY A 76 5.65 -11.83 -3.88
C GLY A 76 6.79 -11.64 -2.88
N ALA A 77 7.34 -10.42 -2.76
CA ALA A 77 8.49 -10.14 -1.92
C ALA A 77 8.21 -10.50 -0.45
N SER A 78 9.18 -11.15 0.19
CA SER A 78 9.19 -11.43 1.61
C SER A 78 9.34 -10.15 2.43
N TYR A 79 9.03 -10.22 3.72
CA TYR A 79 9.23 -9.08 4.62
C TYR A 79 10.71 -8.67 4.73
N LEU A 80 11.65 -9.62 4.64
CA LEU A 80 13.08 -9.32 4.65
C LEU A 80 13.49 -8.52 3.40
N GLU A 81 13.02 -8.92 2.23
CA GLU A 81 13.28 -8.20 0.98
C GLU A 81 12.68 -6.80 0.99
N ILE A 82 11.46 -6.64 1.53
CA ILE A 82 10.82 -5.32 1.65
C ILE A 82 11.59 -4.42 2.63
N ALA A 83 12.10 -4.97 3.75
CA ALA A 83 12.88 -4.21 4.73
C ALA A 83 14.21 -3.69 4.14
N ALA A 84 14.83 -4.48 3.25
CA ALA A 84 16.08 -4.10 2.60
C ALA A 84 15.92 -3.08 1.46
N ARG A 85 14.69 -2.81 1.00
CA ARG A 85 14.44 -1.88 -0.11
C ARG A 85 14.23 -0.45 0.40
N PRO A 86 14.83 0.57 -0.25
CA PRO A 86 14.61 1.96 0.13
C PRO A 86 13.16 2.38 -0.12
N ARG A 87 12.64 3.33 0.66
CA ARG A 87 11.28 3.90 0.50
C ARG A 87 10.15 2.87 0.66
N ARG A 88 10.31 1.87 1.53
CA ARG A 88 9.30 0.87 1.90
C ARG A 88 8.88 1.04 3.36
N TYR A 89 7.63 0.74 3.66
CA TYR A 89 7.09 0.76 5.02
C TYR A 89 6.66 -0.64 5.43
N LEU A 90 7.18 -1.13 6.56
CA LEU A 90 6.83 -2.42 7.12
C LEU A 90 6.19 -2.23 8.49
N CYS A 91 4.96 -2.73 8.67
CA CYS A 91 4.28 -2.69 9.96
C CYS A 91 4.05 -4.11 10.44
N LEU A 92 4.96 -4.59 11.28
CA LEU A 92 4.85 -5.90 11.90
C LEU A 92 4.19 -5.76 13.27
N ARG A 93 3.09 -6.49 13.49
CA ARG A 93 2.46 -6.58 14.81
C ARG A 93 3.16 -7.61 15.71
N ASN A 94 3.67 -8.70 15.13
CA ASN A 94 4.43 -9.76 15.81
C ASN A 94 5.54 -10.26 14.88
N PRO A 95 6.71 -9.61 14.83
CA PRO A 95 7.85 -10.10 14.05
C PRO A 95 8.29 -11.47 14.59
N GLN A 96 8.35 -12.49 13.74
CA GLN A 96 8.81 -13.83 14.12
C GLN A 96 10.25 -14.12 13.67
N HIS A 97 10.84 -13.28 12.82
CA HIS A 97 12.21 -13.43 12.33
C HIS A 97 13.15 -12.51 13.13
N PRO A 98 14.34 -12.97 13.56
CA PRO A 98 15.31 -12.18 14.33
C PRO A 98 15.63 -10.82 13.68
N ASP A 99 15.94 -10.82 12.38
CA ASP A 99 16.26 -9.59 11.62
C ASP A 99 15.08 -8.61 11.48
N LEU A 100 13.87 -9.05 11.79
CA LEU A 100 12.66 -8.21 11.78
C LEU A 100 12.23 -7.79 13.20
N LEU A 101 12.83 -8.33 14.26
CA LEU A 101 12.57 -7.91 15.65
C LEU A 101 12.95 -6.46 15.86
N GLU A 102 13.99 -6.00 15.17
CA GLU A 102 14.41 -4.61 15.19
C GLU A 102 13.45 -3.70 14.41
N PHE A 103 12.52 -4.24 13.61
CA PHE A 103 11.65 -3.44 12.75
C PHE A 103 10.23 -3.32 13.30
N VAL A 104 10.01 -2.38 14.23
CA VAL A 104 8.70 -2.15 14.88
C VAL A 104 8.09 -0.82 14.46
N GLY A 105 6.86 -0.85 13.95
CA GLY A 105 6.11 0.35 13.58
C GLY A 105 6.65 1.11 12.37
N GLY A 106 7.46 0.47 11.52
CA GLY A 106 8.00 1.09 10.31
C GLY A 106 9.39 1.71 10.42
N LYS A 107 10.14 1.39 11.49
CA LYS A 107 11.49 1.88 11.73
C LYS A 107 12.31 0.84 12.51
N TYR A 108 13.63 0.93 12.39
CA TYR A 108 14.56 0.22 13.28
C TYR A 108 14.38 0.71 14.73
N THR A 109 14.39 -0.21 15.69
CA THR A 109 14.24 0.05 17.13
C THR A 109 15.60 0.22 17.82
N SER A 110 16.66 -0.36 17.26
CA SER A 110 18.05 -0.05 17.59
C SER A 110 18.51 1.16 16.77
N ALA A 111 19.02 2.18 17.43
CA ALA A 111 19.74 3.26 16.77
C ALA A 111 21.12 2.71 16.37
N PHE A 112 21.51 2.89 15.11
CA PHE A 112 22.88 2.68 14.64
C PHE A 112 23.84 3.67 15.30
#